data_AF-A0A0K2REQ0-F1
#
_entry.id   AF-A0A0K2REQ0-F1
#
_cell.length_a   1.000
_cell.length_b   1.000
_cell.length_c   1.000
_cell.angle_alpha   90.00
_cell.angle_beta   90.00
_cell.angle_gamma   90.00
#
_symmetry.space_group_name_H-M   'P 1'
#
loop_
_entity.id
_entity.type
_entity.pdbx_description
1 polymer ?
#
loop_
_entity_poly.entity_id
_entity_poly.type
_entity_poly.pdbx_seq_one_letter_code
_entity_poly.pdbx_strand_id
1 'polypeptide(L)'
;MFSALVLNDGSRIEGDLLVLSCGVRPRIELAEGCGLPAATGILVDHHLRTYHEPHMFAIGDCAEVRCADAECAECRTALGPSGLVGPGWRQAEWLAEYLILLAEGGQDAADTLAPMPQEKPGVVVLKARGINLAVAGDNSAEPWDDELLSVGVSEGTPGARSPSGPIPNTAATSK
;
A
#
# COMPACT_ATOMS: atom_id res chain seq x y z
N MET A 1 0.17 -17.47 31.47
CA MET A 1 0.30 -18.51 30.42
C MET A 1 -1.00 -18.49 29.64
N PHE A 2 -0.93 -18.39 28.32
CA PHE A 2 -2.12 -18.57 27.47
C PHE A 2 -2.50 -20.06 27.49
N SER A 3 -3.79 -20.38 27.64
CA SER A 3 -4.26 -21.76 27.68
C SER A 3 -5.37 -22.04 26.67
N ALA A 4 -6.18 -21.03 26.32
CA ALA A 4 -7.26 -21.19 25.35
C ALA A 4 -7.71 -19.85 24.73
N LEU A 5 -8.19 -19.92 23.49
CA LEU A 5 -8.95 -18.86 22.82
C LEU A 5 -10.44 -19.16 22.92
N VAL A 6 -11.23 -18.18 23.38
CA VAL A 6 -12.70 -18.28 23.42
C VAL A 6 -13.27 -17.64 22.16
N LEU A 7 -14.07 -18.38 21.40
CA LEU A 7 -14.74 -17.89 20.20
C LEU A 7 -16.03 -17.14 20.55
N ASN A 8 -16.58 -16.41 19.57
CA ASN A 8 -17.81 -15.62 19.74
C ASN A 8 -19.06 -16.48 20.05
N ASP A 9 -19.05 -17.76 19.69
CA ASP A 9 -20.08 -18.74 20.02
C ASP A 9 -19.91 -19.36 21.44
N GLY A 10 -18.87 -18.93 22.17
CA GLY A 10 -18.55 -19.41 23.51
C GLY A 10 -17.72 -20.71 23.55
N SER A 11 -17.44 -21.32 22.40
CA SER A 11 -16.54 -22.48 22.32
C SER A 11 -15.09 -22.10 22.62
N ARG A 12 -14.25 -23.10 22.95
CA ARG A 12 -12.86 -22.91 23.35
C ARG A 12 -11.90 -23.72 22.48
N ILE A 13 -10.83 -23.08 22.05
CA ILE A 13 -9.69 -23.71 21.38
C ILE A 13 -8.52 -23.68 22.37
N GLU A 14 -8.17 -24.83 22.95
CA GLU A 14 -7.01 -24.96 23.84
C GLU A 14 -5.70 -24.82 23.04
N GLY A 15 -4.67 -24.22 23.66
CA GLY A 15 -3.35 -24.11 23.06
C GLY A 15 -2.35 -23.35 23.94
N ASP A 16 -1.07 -23.59 23.69
CA ASP A 16 0.04 -22.98 24.45
C ASP A 16 0.62 -21.72 23.78
N LEU A 17 0.25 -21.47 22.52
CA LEU A 17 0.68 -20.32 21.72
C LEU A 17 -0.48 -19.74 20.91
N LEU A 18 -0.63 -18.42 20.96
CA LEU A 18 -1.54 -17.66 20.10
C LEU A 18 -0.75 -16.70 19.21
N VAL A 19 -0.96 -16.80 17.90
CA VAL A 19 -0.43 -15.84 16.92
C VAL A 19 -1.59 -14.98 16.44
N LEU A 20 -1.48 -13.66 16.59
CA LEU A 20 -2.47 -12.70 16.11
C LEU A 20 -2.02 -12.10 14.78
N SER A 21 -2.83 -12.30 13.74
CA SER A 21 -2.61 -11.76 12.39
C SER A 21 -3.87 -11.00 11.92
N CYS A 22 -4.31 -10.04 12.73
CA CYS A 22 -5.58 -9.31 12.55
C CYS A 22 -5.42 -7.95 11.86
N GLY A 23 -4.40 -7.83 10.98
CA GLY A 23 -4.07 -6.59 10.28
C GLY A 23 -2.97 -5.77 10.95
N VAL A 24 -2.67 -4.63 10.34
CA VAL A 24 -1.65 -3.68 10.78
C VAL A 24 -2.30 -2.33 11.10
N ARG A 25 -1.65 -1.54 11.95
CA ARG A 25 -2.02 -0.14 12.19
C ARG A 25 -0.79 0.75 12.05
N PRO A 26 -0.93 1.93 11.42
CA PRO A 26 0.12 2.93 11.39
C PRO A 26 0.58 3.30 12.80
N ARG A 27 1.89 3.38 13.01
CA ARG A 27 2.51 3.75 14.29
C ARG A 27 2.77 5.26 14.30
N ILE A 28 1.82 6.04 14.83
CA ILE A 28 1.78 7.51 14.72
C ILE A 28 2.07 8.25 16.03
N GLU A 29 2.30 7.52 17.12
CA GLU A 29 2.37 8.09 18.48
C GLU A 29 3.53 9.08 18.64
N LEU A 30 4.64 8.87 17.91
CA LEU A 30 5.75 9.82 17.89
C LEU A 30 5.36 11.15 17.23
N ALA A 31 4.62 11.09 16.12
CA ALA A 31 4.20 12.27 15.38
C ALA A 31 3.19 13.08 16.19
N GLU A 32 2.21 12.40 16.79
CA GLU A 32 1.25 13.01 17.72
C GLU A 32 1.96 13.67 18.90
N GLY A 33 2.96 13.00 19.49
CA GLY A 33 3.77 13.54 20.58
C GLY A 33 4.58 14.78 20.19
N CYS A 34 4.88 14.96 18.91
CA CYS A 34 5.52 16.15 18.34
C CYS A 34 4.53 17.22 17.87
N GLY A 35 3.20 16.99 18.01
CA GLY A 35 2.17 17.92 17.53
C GLY A 35 1.95 17.91 16.01
N LEU A 36 2.44 16.87 15.32
CA LEU A 36 2.24 16.72 13.88
C LEU A 36 0.81 16.23 13.58
N PRO A 37 0.15 16.73 12.52
CA PRO A 37 -1.18 16.26 12.13
C PRO A 37 -1.16 14.77 11.75
N ALA A 38 -2.10 14.01 12.32
CA ALA A 38 -2.29 12.59 12.02
C ALA A 38 -3.78 12.22 12.00
N ALA A 39 -4.13 11.21 11.21
CA ALA A 39 -5.46 10.62 11.13
C ALA A 39 -5.35 9.08 11.12
N THR A 40 -5.49 8.42 9.97
CA THR A 40 -5.14 7.00 9.86
C THR A 40 -3.63 6.84 9.91
N GLY A 41 -2.90 7.74 9.24
CA GLY A 41 -1.44 7.89 9.30
C GLY A 41 -1.01 9.33 9.61
N ILE A 42 0.30 9.58 9.63
CA ILE A 42 0.90 10.91 9.66
C ILE A 42 0.52 11.62 8.37
N LEU A 43 -0.15 12.76 8.47
CA LEU A 43 -0.64 13.48 7.31
C LEU A 43 0.53 14.16 6.59
N VAL A 44 0.68 13.85 5.29
CA VAL A 44 1.72 14.41 4.43
C VAL A 44 1.17 14.90 3.09
N ASP A 45 1.80 15.92 2.52
CA ASP A 45 1.51 16.39 1.17
C ASP A 45 2.03 15.41 0.08
N HIS A 46 1.83 15.75 -1.19
CA HIS A 46 2.28 14.92 -2.32
C HIS A 46 3.81 14.83 -2.45
N HIS A 47 4.55 15.63 -1.69
CA HIS A 47 6.00 15.54 -1.53
C HIS A 47 6.41 14.80 -0.25
N LEU A 48 5.47 14.09 0.39
CA LEU A 48 5.69 13.29 1.60
C LEU A 48 6.12 14.11 2.82
N ARG A 49 5.91 15.43 2.75
CA ARG A 49 6.27 16.39 3.78
C ARG A 49 5.11 16.58 4.73
N THR A 50 5.42 16.62 6.02
CA THR A 50 4.40 16.83 7.05
C THR A 50 3.87 18.25 7.00
N TYR A 51 2.61 18.43 7.35
CA TYR A 51 2.00 19.74 7.43
C TYR A 51 2.70 20.68 8.38
N HIS A 52 2.84 21.95 7.96
CA HIS A 52 3.42 23.04 8.73
C HIS A 52 4.89 22.87 9.13
N GLU A 53 5.54 21.78 8.76
CA GLU A 53 6.93 21.47 9.12
C GLU A 53 7.75 21.10 7.88
N PRO A 54 8.51 22.05 7.29
CA PRO A 54 9.09 21.87 5.97
C PRO A 54 10.26 20.87 5.92
N HIS A 55 10.79 20.49 7.09
CA HIS A 55 11.96 19.61 7.24
C HIS A 55 11.60 18.23 7.80
N MET A 56 10.30 17.94 7.97
CA MET A 56 9.81 16.66 8.48
C MET A 56 9.04 15.93 7.38
N PHE A 57 9.33 14.65 7.24
CA PHE A 57 8.77 13.79 6.19
C PHE A 57 8.33 12.47 6.80
N ALA A 58 7.33 11.83 6.21
CA ALA A 58 6.89 10.49 6.57
C ALA A 58 6.70 9.63 5.31
N ILE A 59 7.12 8.37 5.39
CA ILE A 59 7.01 7.39 4.31
C ILE A 59 6.62 6.02 4.86
N GLY A 60 6.18 5.13 3.98
CA GLY A 60 5.71 3.78 4.29
C GLY A 60 4.34 3.80 4.95
N ASP A 61 4.07 2.75 5.72
CA ASP A 61 2.74 2.52 6.32
C ASP A 61 2.34 3.55 7.37
N CYS A 62 3.27 4.40 7.83
CA CYS A 62 2.93 5.50 8.73
C CYS A 62 2.49 6.77 7.99
N ALA A 63 2.64 6.86 6.67
CA ALA A 63 2.35 8.07 5.91
C ALA A 63 0.96 8.03 5.26
N GLU A 64 0.12 9.01 5.58
CA GLU A 64 -1.15 9.25 4.92
C GLU A 64 -1.00 10.42 3.94
N VAL A 65 -0.82 10.10 2.65
CA VAL A 65 -0.72 11.10 1.59
C VAL A 65 -2.08 11.72 1.33
N ARG A 66 -2.25 12.94 1.81
CA ARG A 66 -3.48 13.73 1.70
C ARG A 66 -3.05 15.18 1.78
N CYS A 67 -3.30 15.99 0.74
CA CYS A 67 -3.00 17.42 0.72
C CYS A 67 -4.10 18.28 1.39
N ALA A 68 -3.81 19.54 1.69
CA ALA A 68 -4.71 20.43 2.45
C ALA A 68 -5.88 20.95 1.61
N ASP A 69 -5.81 20.77 0.29
CA ASP A 69 -6.89 21.16 -0.60
C ASP A 69 -8.08 20.21 -0.44
N ALA A 70 -9.16 20.72 0.16
CA ALA A 70 -10.40 19.99 0.36
C ALA A 70 -11.05 19.53 -0.96
N GLU A 71 -10.73 20.19 -2.08
CA GLU A 71 -11.27 19.84 -3.39
C GLU A 71 -10.36 18.91 -4.19
N CYS A 72 -9.17 18.56 -3.67
CA CYS A 72 -8.22 17.69 -4.35
C CYS A 72 -8.87 16.33 -4.71
N ALA A 73 -8.98 16.09 -6.02
CA ALA A 73 -9.61 14.90 -6.55
C ALA A 73 -8.89 13.61 -6.12
N GLU A 74 -7.54 13.63 -6.09
CA GLU A 74 -6.72 12.48 -5.69
C GLU A 74 -6.91 12.14 -4.21
N CYS A 75 -6.98 13.16 -3.35
CA CYS A 75 -7.11 12.97 -1.90
C CYS A 75 -8.52 12.57 -1.48
N ARG A 76 -9.54 12.92 -2.27
CA ARG A 76 -10.96 12.59 -2.00
C ARG A 76 -11.20 11.09 -1.97
N THR A 77 -10.45 10.32 -2.77
CA THR A 77 -10.58 8.86 -2.88
C THR A 77 -9.39 8.11 -2.28
N ALA A 78 -8.46 8.80 -1.61
CA ALA A 78 -7.27 8.17 -1.04
C ALA A 78 -7.62 7.26 0.15
N LEU A 79 -7.29 5.97 0.01
CA LEU A 79 -7.53 4.91 1.00
C LEU A 79 -6.33 4.74 1.96
N GLY A 80 -5.93 5.81 2.66
CA GLY A 80 -4.89 5.75 3.71
C GLY A 80 -3.60 5.00 3.34
N PRO A 81 -2.81 4.55 4.34
CA PRO A 81 -1.63 3.71 4.11
C PRO A 81 -2.03 2.27 3.73
N SER A 82 -1.37 1.69 2.71
CA SER A 82 -1.77 0.40 2.12
C SER A 82 -1.28 -0.85 2.86
N GLY A 83 -0.29 -0.74 3.76
CA GLY A 83 0.30 -1.91 4.41
C GLY A 83 1.19 -2.75 3.49
N LEU A 84 1.47 -2.27 2.27
CA LEU A 84 2.23 -2.97 1.25
C LEU A 84 3.66 -2.45 1.18
N VAL A 85 4.60 -3.39 0.95
CA VAL A 85 6.02 -3.08 0.82
C VAL A 85 6.31 -2.21 -0.40
N GLY A 86 5.67 -2.50 -1.54
CA GLY A 86 5.93 -1.81 -2.82
C GLY A 86 5.73 -0.29 -2.78
N PRO A 87 4.58 0.21 -2.28
CA PRO A 87 4.34 1.65 -2.07
C PRO A 87 5.39 2.32 -1.18
N GLY A 88 5.80 1.67 -0.08
CA GLY A 88 6.84 2.19 0.80
C GLY A 88 8.21 2.36 0.11
N TRP A 89 8.61 1.41 -0.75
CA TRP A 89 9.85 1.54 -1.53
C TRP A 89 9.78 2.69 -2.53
N ARG A 90 8.66 2.86 -3.24
CA ARG A 90 8.48 4.00 -4.16
C ARG A 90 8.61 5.34 -3.44
N GLN A 91 7.97 5.47 -2.28
CA GLN A 91 8.06 6.67 -1.46
C GLN A 91 9.51 6.91 -1.01
N ALA A 92 10.24 5.86 -0.63
CA ALA A 92 11.65 5.97 -0.24
C ALA A 92 12.55 6.41 -1.41
N GLU A 93 12.38 5.80 -2.59
CA GLU A 93 13.14 6.14 -3.80
C GLU A 93 12.90 7.59 -4.21
N TRP A 94 11.64 8.00 -4.27
CA TRP A 94 11.26 9.36 -4.64
C TRP A 94 11.75 10.40 -3.61
N LEU A 95 11.56 10.14 -2.31
CA LEU A 95 11.99 11.06 -1.26
C LEU A 95 13.51 11.19 -1.20
N ALA A 96 14.26 10.12 -1.50
CA ALA A 96 15.72 10.20 -1.56
C ALA A 96 16.18 11.18 -2.64
N GLU A 97 15.58 11.13 -3.84
CA GLU A 97 15.87 12.07 -4.93
C GLU A 97 15.47 13.51 -4.55
N TYR A 98 14.29 13.68 -3.94
CA TYR A 98 13.82 14.97 -3.45
C TYR A 98 14.80 15.60 -2.44
N LEU A 99 15.28 14.81 -1.47
CA LEU A 99 16.22 15.28 -0.44
C LEU A 99 17.60 15.63 -1.02
N ILE A 100 18.06 14.94 -2.05
CA ILE A 100 19.30 15.29 -2.76
C ILE A 100 19.16 16.66 -3.41
N LEU A 101 18.08 16.87 -4.16
CA LEU A 101 17.80 18.16 -4.81
C LEU A 101 17.63 19.29 -3.79
N LEU A 102 16.97 19.01 -2.67
CA LEU A 102 16.81 19.95 -1.56
C LEU A 102 18.16 20.37 -0.96
N ALA A 103 19.08 19.42 -0.81
CA ALA A 103 20.41 19.68 -0.25
C ALA A 103 21.32 20.46 -1.22
N GLU A 104 21.21 20.20 -2.53
CA GLU A 104 22.09 20.80 -3.55
C GLU A 104 21.60 22.15 -4.05
N GLY A 105 20.30 22.29 -4.27
CA GLY A 105 19.68 23.44 -4.93
C GLY A 105 18.58 24.12 -4.12
N GLY A 106 18.33 23.68 -2.88
CA GLY A 106 17.27 24.22 -2.03
C GLY A 106 15.87 23.82 -2.48
N GLN A 107 14.88 24.49 -1.90
CA GLN A 107 13.46 24.17 -2.10
C GLN A 107 13.03 24.29 -3.57
N ASP A 108 13.47 25.34 -4.26
CA ASP A 108 13.12 25.58 -5.65
C ASP A 108 13.61 24.46 -6.57
N ALA A 109 14.77 23.88 -6.29
CA ALA A 109 15.27 22.73 -7.05
C ALA A 109 14.48 21.46 -6.72
N ALA A 110 14.22 21.20 -5.44
CA ALA A 110 13.48 20.02 -5.00
C ALA A 110 12.06 19.98 -5.59
N ASP A 111 11.37 21.11 -5.62
CA ASP A 111 10.00 21.22 -6.13
C ASP A 111 9.90 21.11 -7.67
N THR A 112 11.03 21.04 -8.38
CA THR A 112 11.04 20.68 -9.82
C THR A 112 11.05 19.17 -10.06
N LEU A 113 11.24 18.36 -9.02
CA LEU A 113 11.20 16.90 -9.14
C LEU A 113 9.84 16.47 -9.68
N ALA A 114 9.85 15.55 -10.65
CA ALA A 114 8.62 15.01 -11.21
C ALA A 114 7.76 14.41 -10.07
N PRO A 115 6.43 14.61 -10.08
CA PRO A 115 5.55 14.04 -9.08
C PRO A 115 5.73 12.53 -8.93
N MET A 116 5.56 12.02 -7.71
CA MET A 116 5.68 10.58 -7.45
C MET A 116 4.72 9.80 -8.37
N PRO A 117 5.20 8.76 -9.08
CA PRO A 117 4.35 7.99 -9.98
C PRO A 117 3.16 7.39 -9.24
N GLN A 118 1.95 7.60 -9.80
CA GLN A 118 0.73 7.05 -9.24
C GLN A 118 0.83 5.52 -9.11
N GLU A 119 0.29 5.01 -8.01
CA GLU A 119 0.15 3.57 -7.83
C GLU A 119 -0.76 2.99 -8.90
N LYS A 120 -0.24 2.02 -9.65
CA LYS A 120 -1.05 1.20 -10.54
C LYS A 120 -1.63 0.07 -9.68
N PRO A 121 -2.93 -0.29 -9.82
CA PRO A 121 -3.49 -1.50 -9.21
C PRO A 121 -2.61 -2.69 -9.60
N GLY A 122 -1.88 -3.21 -8.63
CA GLY A 122 -0.53 -3.65 -8.91
C GLY A 122 -0.19 -4.90 -8.12
N VAL A 123 -0.43 -6.04 -8.76
CA VAL A 123 0.12 -7.36 -8.47
C VAL A 123 0.59 -7.55 -7.02
N VAL A 124 -0.31 -7.98 -6.14
CA VAL A 124 0.07 -8.39 -4.78
C VAL A 124 0.64 -9.79 -4.84
N VAL A 125 1.84 -9.99 -4.29
CA VAL A 125 2.47 -11.30 -4.21
C VAL A 125 2.50 -11.79 -2.78
N LEU A 126 1.83 -12.91 -2.51
CA LEU A 126 1.90 -13.64 -1.26
C LEU A 126 2.90 -14.79 -1.40
N LYS A 127 3.93 -14.78 -0.55
CA LYS A 127 4.87 -15.90 -0.40
C LYS A 127 4.71 -16.50 1.00
N ALA A 128 4.22 -17.72 1.05
CA ALA A 128 4.18 -18.54 2.26
C ALA A 128 4.72 -19.94 1.96
N ARG A 129 5.00 -20.73 3.00
CA ARG A 129 5.56 -22.07 2.80
C ARG A 129 4.57 -22.93 1.99
N GLY A 130 4.98 -23.30 0.77
CA GLY A 130 4.15 -24.06 -0.16
C GLY A 130 3.12 -23.25 -0.95
N ILE A 131 3.09 -21.92 -0.81
CA ILE A 131 2.16 -21.02 -1.52
C ILE A 131 2.94 -19.89 -2.17
N ASN A 132 2.85 -19.78 -3.49
CA ASN A 132 3.24 -18.61 -4.26
C ASN A 132 2.00 -18.13 -5.02
N LEU A 133 1.43 -17.01 -4.59
CA LEU A 133 0.24 -16.44 -5.18
C LEU A 133 0.55 -15.03 -5.67
N ALA A 134 0.08 -14.70 -6.88
CA ALA A 134 0.06 -13.34 -7.40
C ALA A 134 -1.39 -12.98 -7.71
N VAL A 135 -1.85 -11.83 -7.23
CA VAL A 135 -3.18 -11.28 -7.52
C VAL A 135 -3.00 -9.99 -8.29
N ALA A 136 -3.46 -9.94 -9.54
CA ALA A 136 -3.37 -8.77 -10.42
C ALA A 136 -4.76 -8.28 -10.78
N GLY A 137 -4.94 -6.96 -10.90
CA GLY A 137 -6.23 -6.32 -11.10
C GLY A 137 -6.61 -5.44 -9.92
N ASP A 138 -7.90 -5.17 -9.76
CA ASP A 138 -8.41 -4.50 -8.57
C ASP A 138 -8.29 -5.44 -7.36
N ASN A 139 -7.39 -5.11 -6.44
CA ASN A 139 -7.16 -5.84 -5.20
C ASN A 139 -7.97 -5.29 -4.02
N SER A 140 -8.82 -4.28 -4.27
CA SER A 140 -9.77 -3.70 -3.31
C SER A 140 -11.20 -4.22 -3.50
N ALA A 141 -11.44 -5.00 -4.55
CA ALA A 141 -12.74 -5.61 -4.83
C ALA A 141 -13.15 -6.59 -3.72
N GLU A 142 -14.38 -6.44 -3.23
CA GLU A 142 -15.00 -7.31 -2.24
C GLU A 142 -15.67 -8.52 -2.91
N PRO A 143 -15.84 -9.65 -2.21
CA PRO A 143 -16.43 -10.88 -2.78
C PRO A 143 -17.84 -10.73 -3.35
N TRP A 144 -18.54 -9.65 -3.02
CA TRP A 144 -19.92 -9.37 -3.44
C TRP A 144 -20.03 -8.21 -4.42
N ASP A 145 -18.90 -7.69 -4.92
CA ASP A 145 -18.93 -6.68 -5.99
C ASP A 145 -19.43 -7.33 -7.29
N ASP A 146 -20.30 -6.63 -8.02
CA ASP A 146 -20.99 -7.15 -9.23
C ASP A 146 -20.05 -7.45 -10.41
N GLU A 147 -18.77 -7.06 -10.33
CA GLU A 147 -17.78 -7.39 -11.36
C GLU A 147 -17.32 -8.86 -11.25
N LEU A 148 -17.52 -9.60 -12.34
CA LEU A 148 -16.98 -10.95 -12.53
C LEU A 148 -15.45 -10.95 -12.42
N LEU A 149 -14.93 -11.27 -11.23
CA LEU A 149 -13.51 -11.55 -11.01
C LEU A 149 -13.08 -12.74 -11.88
N SER A 150 -12.32 -12.48 -12.94
CA SER A 150 -11.66 -13.53 -13.70
C SER A 150 -10.44 -14.05 -12.92
N VAL A 151 -10.61 -15.17 -12.22
CA VAL A 151 -9.51 -15.81 -11.49
C VAL A 151 -8.75 -16.75 -12.42
N GLY A 152 -7.52 -16.37 -12.79
CA GLY A 152 -6.57 -17.25 -13.48
C GLY A 152 -5.59 -17.85 -12.47
N VAL A 153 -5.60 -19.18 -12.30
CA VAL A 153 -4.58 -19.89 -11.51
C VAL A 153 -3.57 -20.50 -12.47
N SER A 154 -2.32 -20.05 -12.43
CA SER A 154 -1.21 -20.71 -13.13
C SER A 154 -0.20 -21.22 -12.12
N GLU A 155 0.12 -22.51 -12.15
CA GLU A 155 1.23 -23.07 -11.39
C GLU A 155 2.55 -22.63 -12.05
N GLY A 156 3.21 -21.62 -11.46
CA GLY A 156 4.52 -21.17 -11.92
C GLY A 156 5.65 -22.03 -11.36
N THR A 157 6.26 -22.88 -12.18
CA THR A 157 7.51 -23.57 -11.82
C THR A 157 8.66 -22.55 -11.79
N PRO A 158 9.46 -22.43 -10.72
CA PRO A 158 10.58 -21.49 -10.68
C PRO A 158 11.64 -21.87 -11.72
N GLY A 159 11.75 -21.11 -12.81
CA GLY A 159 12.86 -21.23 -13.78
C GLY A 159 12.49 -21.40 -15.26
N ALA A 160 11.22 -21.59 -15.63
CA ALA A 160 10.83 -21.64 -17.04
C ALA A 160 10.50 -20.23 -17.56
N ARG A 161 11.35 -19.66 -18.42
CA ARG A 161 10.92 -18.54 -19.28
C ARG A 161 9.78 -19.04 -20.15
N SER A 162 8.59 -18.48 -20.01
CA SER A 162 7.54 -18.70 -21.01
C SER A 162 7.96 -18.03 -22.32
N PRO A 163 7.74 -18.65 -23.48
CA PRO A 163 7.99 -18.01 -24.76
C PRO A 163 7.03 -16.82 -24.92
N SER A 164 7.57 -15.69 -25.34
CA SER A 164 6.83 -14.48 -25.73
C SER A 164 5.81 -14.82 -26.81
N GLY A 165 4.57 -15.05 -26.41
CA GLY A 165 3.40 -15.16 -27.28
C GLY A 165 2.39 -14.09 -26.88
N PRO A 166 1.67 -13.49 -27.85
CA PRO A 166 0.72 -12.42 -27.57
C PRO A 166 -0.44 -12.94 -26.71
N ILE A 167 -0.82 -12.16 -25.69
CA ILE A 167 -2.05 -12.37 -24.92
C ILE A 167 -3.23 -12.25 -25.90
N PRO A 168 -4.06 -13.27 -26.10
CA PRO A 168 -5.17 -13.19 -27.03
C PRO A 168 -6.21 -12.20 -26.52
N ASN A 169 -6.38 -11.11 -27.28
CA ASN A 169 -7.51 -10.22 -27.17
C ASN A 169 -8.70 -10.87 -27.87
N THR A 170 -9.60 -11.51 -27.12
CA THR A 170 -10.88 -11.99 -27.67
C THR A 170 -11.96 -10.95 -27.45
N ALA A 171 -12.02 -9.98 -28.37
CA ALA A 171 -13.29 -9.46 -28.83
C ALA A 171 -13.83 -10.40 -29.92
N ALA A 172 -14.99 -11.04 -29.69
CA ALA A 172 -15.81 -11.60 -30.76
C ALA A 172 -17.30 -11.60 -30.35
N THR A 173 -18.05 -10.89 -31.16
CA THR A 173 -19.46 -10.49 -31.18
C THR A 173 -20.51 -11.59 -31.47
N SER A 174 -21.77 -11.22 -31.16
CA SER A 174 -23.08 -11.67 -31.71
C SER A 174 -23.65 -12.97 -31.14
N LYS A 175 -24.92 -13.05 -30.71
CA LYS A 175 -26.16 -12.43 -31.22
C LYS A 175 -26.98 -11.73 -30.16
#